data_AF-U6RI63-F1
#
_entry.id   AF-U6RI63-F1
#
_cell.length_a   1.000
_cell.length_b   1.000
_cell.length_c   1.000
_cell.angle_alpha   90.00
_cell.angle_beta   90.00
_cell.angle_gamma   90.00
#
_symmetry.space_group_name_H-M   'P 1'
#
loop_
_entity.id
_entity.type
_entity.pdbx_description
1 polymer ?
#
loop_
_entity_poly.entity_id
_entity_poly.type
_entity_poly.pdbx_seq_one_letter_code
_entity_poly.pdbx_strand_id
1 'polypeptide(L)'
;MMKKSGDIYIKGLLYFLLLMMFSSCFDDIFTDNKTSGNSYIMIGGTMTRAATNPGTVPDDYIVKSLRVLAFEQANGKCVSNKRYTAENGDVIKHSIDAGDYNFVFLANESPHELIINKLNGITKYADLDEIAYPEYFFSSEQVIPMIQEIKDVKVLSGGQGAVLSDNTTVDPLQLALERLAVRIDVFYAGTCIFGICGM
;
A
#
# COMPACT_ATOMS: atom_id res chain seq x y z
N MET A 1 -45.98 -44.24 10.57
CA MET A 1 -44.72 -44.25 9.81
C MET A 1 -44.75 -43.10 8.82
N MET A 2 -43.73 -42.21 8.87
CA MET A 2 -43.42 -41.09 7.94
C MET A 2 -44.43 -39.92 7.91
N LYS A 3 -44.05 -38.64 7.82
CA LYS A 3 -42.71 -38.03 7.72
C LYS A 3 -42.72 -36.59 8.24
N LYS A 4 -41.77 -36.33 9.14
CA LYS A 4 -41.21 -35.04 9.57
C LYS A 4 -40.73 -34.28 8.32
N SER A 5 -41.48 -33.30 7.82
CA SER A 5 -41.10 -32.59 6.58
C SER A 5 -41.05 -31.06 6.69
N GLY A 6 -41.62 -30.45 7.73
CA GLY A 6 -41.56 -28.98 7.91
C GLY A 6 -40.27 -28.47 8.57
N ASP A 7 -39.60 -29.31 9.34
CA ASP A 7 -38.47 -28.93 10.20
C ASP A 7 -37.14 -28.80 9.43
N ILE A 8 -37.04 -29.47 8.28
CA ILE A 8 -35.83 -29.48 7.44
C ILE A 8 -35.74 -28.20 6.61
N TYR A 9 -36.87 -27.69 6.11
CA TYR A 9 -36.90 -26.46 5.30
C TYR A 9 -36.61 -25.22 6.15
N ILE A 10 -37.12 -25.15 7.38
CA ILE A 10 -36.84 -24.02 8.29
C ILE A 10 -35.37 -24.01 8.71
N LYS A 11 -34.78 -25.19 9.00
CA LYS A 11 -33.34 -25.30 9.30
C LYS A 11 -32.45 -24.99 8.09
N GLY A 12 -32.85 -25.41 6.89
CA GLY A 12 -32.12 -25.10 5.65
C GLY A 12 -32.13 -23.62 5.32
N LEU A 13 -33.28 -22.95 5.51
CA LEU A 13 -33.42 -21.50 5.31
C LEU A 13 -32.61 -20.71 6.34
N LEU A 14 -32.55 -21.17 7.59
CA LEU A 14 -31.74 -20.58 8.66
C LEU A 14 -30.24 -20.72 8.38
N TYR A 15 -29.78 -21.88 7.87
CA TYR A 15 -28.38 -22.08 7.48
C TYR A 15 -27.97 -21.24 6.27
N PHE A 16 -28.87 -21.05 5.30
CA PHE A 16 -28.62 -20.20 4.14
C PHE A 16 -28.53 -18.71 4.52
N LEU A 17 -29.37 -18.23 5.45
CA LEU A 17 -29.25 -16.89 6.02
C LEU A 17 -27.96 -16.70 6.83
N LEU A 18 -27.49 -17.73 7.54
CA LEU A 18 -26.24 -17.67 8.31
C LEU A 18 -24.99 -17.55 7.43
N LEU A 19 -25.02 -18.13 6.22
CA LEU A 19 -23.92 -18.08 5.25
C LEU A 19 -23.74 -16.70 4.59
N MET A 20 -24.81 -15.90 4.50
CA MET A 20 -24.76 -14.55 3.93
C MET A 20 -24.10 -13.52 4.87
N MET A 21 -23.78 -13.90 6.11
CA MET A 21 -23.13 -13.02 7.10
C MET A 21 -21.59 -12.99 7.00
N PHE A 22 -20.99 -13.83 6.15
CA PHE A 22 -19.53 -13.93 5.99
C PHE A 22 -18.97 -13.19 4.76
N SER A 23 -19.80 -12.46 4.02
CA SER A 23 -19.32 -11.49 3.02
C SER A 23 -19.24 -10.08 3.59
N SER A 24 -18.68 -9.93 4.80
CA SER A 24 -18.10 -8.64 5.16
C SER A 24 -16.92 -8.43 4.22
N CYS A 25 -17.08 -7.57 3.23
CA CYS A 25 -15.96 -6.84 2.68
C CYS A 25 -15.16 -6.31 3.87
N PHE A 26 -13.89 -6.70 3.99
CA PHE A 26 -12.96 -5.89 4.77
C PHE A 26 -12.76 -4.62 3.96
N ASP A 27 -13.69 -3.69 4.16
CA ASP A 27 -13.51 -2.29 3.86
C ASP A 27 -12.93 -1.73 5.16
N ASP A 28 -11.61 -1.71 5.26
CA ASP A 28 -10.90 -1.01 6.34
C ASP A 28 -11.05 0.51 6.13
N ILE A 29 -12.29 0.99 6.21
CA ILE A 29 -12.59 2.41 6.36
C ILE A 29 -12.22 2.77 7.80
N PHE A 30 -11.02 3.34 7.93
CA PHE A 30 -10.59 4.31 8.93
C PHE A 30 -11.51 4.46 10.16
N THR A 31 -11.45 3.52 11.11
CA THR A 31 -11.85 3.77 12.50
C THR A 31 -11.16 2.81 13.47
N ASP A 32 -9.86 2.99 13.72
CA ASP A 32 -9.31 2.48 14.99
C ASP A 32 -9.62 3.49 16.11
N ASN A 33 -10.82 3.35 16.67
CA ASN A 33 -11.25 3.94 17.92
C ASN A 33 -11.27 2.86 19.02
N LYS A 34 -10.08 2.35 19.42
CA LYS A 34 -9.74 2.05 20.83
C LYS A 34 -8.33 1.45 20.93
N THR A 35 -7.32 2.29 21.15
CA THR A 35 -6.31 2.01 22.19
C THR A 35 -5.79 3.34 22.74
N SER A 36 -6.11 3.59 24.01
CA SER A 36 -5.62 4.71 24.81
C SER A 36 -4.10 4.55 25.01
N GLY A 37 -3.29 5.51 24.55
CA GLY A 37 -1.88 5.65 24.93
C GLY A 37 -0.80 5.27 23.90
N ASN A 38 -1.17 4.69 22.75
CA ASN A 38 -0.18 4.21 21.77
C ASN A 38 0.25 5.34 20.83
N SER A 39 1.55 5.44 20.55
CA SER A 39 2.07 6.45 19.60
C SER A 39 1.65 6.09 18.16
N TYR A 40 1.63 7.09 17.29
CA TYR A 40 1.32 6.92 15.88
C TYR A 40 1.94 8.05 15.06
N ILE A 41 2.09 7.83 13.77
CA ILE A 41 2.41 8.87 12.79
C ILE A 41 1.30 8.96 11.76
N MET A 42 1.03 10.16 11.26
CA MET A 42 0.25 10.34 10.04
C MET A 42 1.22 10.33 8.85
N ILE A 43 0.90 9.54 7.83
CA ILE A 43 1.66 9.46 6.59
C ILE A 43 0.80 10.08 5.52
N GLY A 44 1.26 11.20 4.96
CA GLY A 44 0.56 11.96 3.94
C GLY A 44 1.26 11.85 2.61
N GLY A 45 0.59 12.30 1.55
CA GLY A 45 1.26 12.51 0.29
C GLY A 45 1.54 11.23 -0.49
N THR A 46 0.59 10.29 -0.54
CA THR A 46 0.55 9.29 -1.63
C THR A 46 0.42 9.93 -3.04
N MET A 47 0.43 11.26 -3.13
CA MET A 47 0.64 12.00 -4.36
C MET A 47 2.13 12.00 -4.76
N THR A 48 2.40 11.64 -6.00
CA THR A 48 3.75 11.70 -6.56
C THR A 48 4.12 13.14 -6.94
N ARG A 49 5.41 13.50 -6.85
CA ARG A 49 5.93 14.87 -7.09
C ARG A 49 5.60 15.49 -8.46
N ALA A 50 5.08 14.73 -9.43
CA ALA A 50 4.81 15.20 -10.78
C ALA A 50 3.32 15.53 -11.06
N ALA A 51 2.43 15.44 -10.07
CA ALA A 51 1.04 15.87 -10.22
C ALA A 51 0.95 17.41 -10.14
N THR A 52 1.49 18.12 -11.14
CA THR A 52 1.44 19.59 -11.22
C THR A 52 0.08 20.13 -11.67
N ASN A 53 -0.87 19.28 -12.04
CA ASN A 53 -2.24 19.66 -12.42
C ASN A 53 -3.28 18.89 -11.59
N PRO A 54 -4.14 19.58 -10.81
CA PRO A 54 -5.29 18.95 -10.17
C PRO A 54 -6.25 18.43 -11.25
N GLY A 55 -6.42 17.11 -11.37
CA GLY A 55 -7.44 16.50 -12.23
C GLY A 55 -6.96 15.37 -13.15
N THR A 56 -5.65 15.18 -13.33
CA THR A 56 -5.10 14.04 -14.08
C THR A 56 -3.79 13.62 -13.45
N VAL A 57 -3.84 12.60 -12.59
CA VAL A 57 -2.63 11.86 -12.20
C VAL A 57 -2.29 10.99 -13.41
N PRO A 58 -1.10 11.13 -14.03
CA PRO A 58 -0.68 10.21 -15.08
C PRO A 58 -0.80 8.78 -14.55
N ASP A 59 -1.28 7.83 -15.36
CA ASP A 59 -1.52 6.44 -14.93
C ASP A 59 -0.32 5.81 -14.20
N ASP A 60 0.89 6.24 -14.56
CA ASP A 60 2.17 5.85 -13.98
C ASP A 60 2.40 6.29 -12.52
N TYR A 61 1.50 7.08 -11.95
CA TYR A 61 1.62 7.67 -10.62
C TYR A 61 0.43 7.34 -9.71
N ILE A 62 -0.46 6.47 -10.18
CA ILE A 62 -1.59 6.00 -9.38
C ILE A 62 -1.06 5.23 -8.17
N VAL A 63 -1.63 5.47 -6.99
CA VAL A 63 -1.43 4.66 -5.78
C VAL A 63 -2.74 3.94 -5.47
N LYS A 64 -2.65 2.62 -5.28
CA LYS A 64 -3.76 1.72 -4.89
C LYS A 64 -3.50 0.96 -3.58
N SER A 65 -2.24 0.87 -3.17
CA SER A 65 -1.85 0.30 -1.88
C SER A 65 -0.54 0.89 -1.41
N LEU A 66 -0.32 0.89 -0.09
CA LEU A 66 0.92 1.32 0.53
C LEU A 66 1.31 0.33 1.64
N ARG A 67 2.48 -0.27 1.55
CA ARG A 67 3.12 -0.99 2.65
C ARG A 67 4.07 -0.06 3.38
N VAL A 68 3.95 -0.06 4.71
CA VAL A 68 4.81 0.68 5.63
C VAL A 68 5.64 -0.33 6.40
N LEU A 69 6.95 -0.26 6.21
CA LEU A 69 7.95 -1.00 6.95
C LEU A 69 8.67 -0.04 7.88
N ALA A 70 8.80 -0.42 9.16
CA ALA A 70 9.56 0.35 10.14
C ALA A 70 10.62 -0.54 10.78
N PHE A 71 11.86 -0.06 10.77
CA PHE A 71 13.02 -0.76 11.30
C PHE A 71 13.64 0.04 12.43
N GLU A 72 13.88 -0.57 13.59
CA GLU A 72 14.63 0.06 14.68
C GLU A 72 16.05 0.43 14.21
N GLN A 73 16.48 1.67 14.41
CA GLN A 73 17.82 2.10 14.01
C GLN A 73 18.93 1.36 14.76
N ALA A 74 18.70 1.01 16.03
CA ALA A 74 19.71 0.42 16.90
C ALA A 74 20.19 -0.97 16.46
N ASN A 75 19.31 -1.77 15.85
CA ASN A 75 19.58 -3.18 15.54
C ASN A 75 19.06 -3.63 14.15
N GLY A 76 18.39 -2.73 13.41
CA GLY A 76 17.80 -3.02 12.10
C GLY A 76 16.59 -3.97 12.14
N LYS A 77 16.00 -4.25 13.31
CA LYS A 77 14.84 -5.15 13.44
C LYS A 77 13.59 -4.50 12.88
N CYS A 78 12.84 -5.23 12.05
CA CYS A 78 11.52 -4.84 11.61
C CYS A 78 10.54 -4.93 12.78
N VAL A 79 9.94 -3.80 13.15
CA VAL A 79 8.92 -3.72 14.21
C VAL A 79 7.53 -3.48 13.67
N SER A 80 7.44 -3.01 12.42
CA SER A 80 6.17 -2.81 11.74
C SER A 80 6.30 -3.20 10.28
N ASN A 81 5.35 -4.01 9.81
CA ASN A 81 5.20 -4.40 8.42
C ASN A 81 3.71 -4.50 8.13
N LYS A 82 3.14 -3.40 7.64
CA LYS A 82 1.68 -3.28 7.43
C LYS A 82 1.38 -2.79 6.03
N ARG A 83 0.46 -3.46 5.35
CA ARG A 83 -0.07 -3.06 4.05
C ARG A 83 -1.44 -2.42 4.23
N TYR A 84 -1.63 -1.27 3.59
CA TYR A 84 -2.87 -0.51 3.56
C TYR A 84 -3.40 -0.49 2.13
N THR A 85 -4.72 -0.52 1.99
CA THR A 85 -5.39 -0.01 0.78
C THR A 85 -5.31 1.51 0.84
N ALA A 86 -4.92 2.16 -0.26
CA ALA A 86 -4.65 3.59 -0.27
C ALA A 86 -4.92 4.17 -1.65
N GLU A 87 -5.36 5.42 -1.70
CA GLU A 87 -5.53 6.20 -2.92
C GLU A 87 -4.61 7.43 -2.91
N ASN A 88 -4.44 8.09 -4.05
CA ASN A 88 -3.63 9.30 -4.15
C ASN A 88 -4.23 10.44 -3.30
N GLY A 89 -3.43 11.01 -2.41
CA GLY A 89 -3.85 12.09 -1.50
C GLY A 89 -4.34 11.60 -0.14
N ASP A 90 -4.48 10.29 0.05
CA ASP A 90 -4.84 9.72 1.35
C ASP A 90 -3.81 10.04 2.43
N VAL A 91 -4.32 10.17 3.66
CA VAL A 91 -3.52 10.30 4.88
C VAL A 91 -3.73 9.05 5.73
N ILE A 92 -2.67 8.27 5.90
CA ILE A 92 -2.70 6.99 6.61
C ILE A 92 -2.22 7.20 8.04
N LYS A 93 -3.04 6.76 9.01
CA LYS A 93 -2.63 6.70 10.43
C LYS A 93 -1.91 5.39 10.69
N HIS A 94 -0.60 5.44 10.88
CA HIS A 94 0.22 4.27 11.18
C HIS A 94 0.53 4.21 12.69
N SER A 95 -0.03 3.22 13.38
CA SER A 95 0.27 2.99 14.80
C SER A 95 1.64 2.33 14.95
N ILE A 96 2.51 2.99 15.72
CA ILE A 96 3.88 2.58 16.05
C ILE A 96 4.33 3.31 17.32
N ASP A 97 5.07 2.63 18.19
CA ASP A 97 5.57 3.22 19.43
C ASP A 97 6.59 4.34 19.16
N ALA A 98 6.71 5.28 20.10
CA ALA A 98 7.72 6.33 20.01
C ALA A 98 9.14 5.73 20.05
N GLY A 99 10.03 6.24 19.21
CA GLY A 99 11.36 5.66 19.05
C GLY A 99 12.03 6.13 17.76
N ASP A 100 13.22 5.60 17.50
CA ASP A 100 14.07 5.97 16.37
C ASP A 100 14.05 4.85 15.32
N TYR A 101 13.57 5.16 14.12
CA TYR A 101 13.33 4.20 13.06
C TYR A 101 13.88 4.66 11.70
N ASN A 102 14.11 3.67 10.83
CA ASN A 102 14.20 3.84 9.39
C ASN A 102 12.90 3.31 8.78
N PHE A 103 12.23 4.11 7.95
CA PHE A 103 11.01 3.73 7.28
C PHE A 103 11.26 3.40 5.82
N VAL A 104 10.65 2.33 5.35
CA VAL A 104 10.55 2.01 3.92
C VAL A 104 9.08 1.93 3.55
N PHE A 105 8.72 2.71 2.54
CA PHE A 105 7.38 2.80 1.98
C PHE A 105 7.39 2.14 0.62
N LEU A 106 6.47 1.21 0.40
CA LEU A 106 6.32 0.50 -0.86
C LEU A 106 4.88 0.63 -1.34
N ALA A 107 4.66 1.41 -2.37
CA ALA A 107 3.36 1.54 -3.00
C ALA A 107 3.20 0.53 -4.14
N ASN A 108 1.96 0.07 -4.33
CA ASN A 108 1.57 -0.84 -5.42
C ASN A 108 2.46 -2.08 -5.52
N GLU A 109 2.65 -2.77 -4.40
CA GLU A 109 3.36 -4.04 -4.42
C GLU A 109 2.71 -5.03 -5.40
N SER A 110 3.54 -5.87 -6.03
CA SER A 110 3.07 -6.86 -6.99
C SER A 110 2.13 -7.86 -6.31
N PRO A 111 1.00 -8.24 -6.94
CA PRO A 111 0.08 -9.24 -6.40
C PRO A 111 0.64 -10.66 -6.48
N HIS A 112 1.83 -10.86 -7.07
CA HIS A 112 2.45 -12.17 -7.17
C HIS A 112 2.84 -12.72 -5.80
N GLU A 113 2.41 -13.96 -5.53
CA GLU A 113 2.57 -14.62 -4.23
C GLU A 113 4.03 -14.68 -3.75
N LEU A 114 4.98 -14.87 -4.67
CA LEU A 114 6.42 -14.87 -4.33
C LEU A 114 6.89 -13.55 -3.73
N ILE A 115 6.39 -12.41 -4.26
CA ILE A 115 6.73 -11.08 -3.75
C ILE A 115 6.00 -10.83 -2.43
N ILE A 116 4.72 -11.16 -2.34
CA ILE A 116 3.93 -11.02 -1.11
C ILE A 116 4.57 -11.80 0.04
N ASN A 117 4.96 -13.06 -0.19
CA ASN A 117 5.58 -13.90 0.83
C ASN A 117 6.95 -13.36 1.25
N LYS A 118 7.76 -12.86 0.31
CA LYS A 118 9.03 -12.19 0.63
C LYS A 118 8.80 -10.93 1.47
N LEU A 119 7.89 -10.05 1.06
CA LEU A 119 7.57 -8.82 1.77
C LEU A 119 7.02 -9.09 3.16
N ASN A 120 6.15 -10.08 3.33
CA ASN A 120 5.62 -10.49 4.63
C ASN A 120 6.68 -11.14 5.53
N GLY A 121 7.70 -11.77 4.92
CA GLY A 121 8.80 -12.43 5.62
C GLY A 121 9.92 -11.50 6.10
N ILE A 122 9.84 -10.19 5.83
CA ILE A 122 10.85 -9.22 6.28
C ILE A 122 10.84 -9.14 7.81
N THR A 123 11.99 -9.42 8.41
CA THR A 123 12.22 -9.34 9.86
C THR A 123 13.35 -8.38 10.23
N LYS A 124 14.23 -8.06 9.28
CA LYS A 124 15.36 -7.15 9.44
C LYS A 124 15.55 -6.29 8.21
N TYR A 125 16.22 -5.16 8.39
CA TYR A 125 16.49 -4.20 7.32
C TYR A 125 17.31 -4.83 6.18
N ALA A 126 18.28 -5.69 6.51
CA ALA A 126 19.09 -6.40 5.51
C ALA A 126 18.27 -7.37 4.62
N ASP A 127 17.08 -7.81 5.06
CA ASP A 127 16.23 -8.70 4.26
C ASP A 127 15.71 -7.99 2.99
N LEU A 128 15.74 -6.65 2.96
CA LEU A 128 15.38 -5.85 1.79
C LEU A 128 16.32 -6.09 0.60
N ASP A 129 17.60 -6.40 0.86
CA ASP A 129 18.60 -6.64 -0.19
C ASP A 129 18.29 -7.92 -1.00
N GLU A 130 17.49 -8.82 -0.45
CA GLU A 130 17.08 -10.08 -1.08
C GLU A 130 15.79 -9.96 -1.92
N ILE A 131 15.19 -8.77 -1.94
CA ILE A 131 13.94 -8.49 -2.65
C ILE A 131 14.25 -7.94 -4.03
N ALA A 132 14.16 -8.81 -5.02
CA ALA A 132 14.20 -8.44 -6.42
C ALA A 132 12.79 -8.42 -7.01
N TYR A 133 12.51 -7.43 -7.83
CA TYR A 133 11.35 -7.39 -8.73
C TYR A 133 11.80 -7.79 -10.14
N PRO A 134 11.60 -9.04 -10.56
CA PRO A 134 11.80 -9.45 -11.93
C PRO A 134 11.05 -8.59 -12.95
N GLU A 135 11.61 -8.42 -14.14
CA GLU A 135 11.01 -7.65 -15.24
C GLU A 135 9.58 -8.09 -15.57
N TYR A 136 9.30 -9.40 -15.55
CA TYR A 136 7.99 -9.95 -15.90
C TYR A 136 6.89 -9.65 -14.88
N PHE A 137 7.22 -9.02 -13.73
CA PHE A 137 6.23 -8.44 -12.81
C PHE A 137 5.81 -7.03 -13.20
N PHE A 138 6.41 -6.45 -14.23
CA PHE A 138 6.00 -5.18 -14.80
C PHE A 138 5.23 -5.44 -16.10
N SER A 139 4.06 -4.82 -16.22
CA SER A 139 3.26 -4.85 -17.43
C SER A 139 2.52 -3.53 -17.57
N SER A 140 2.12 -3.17 -18.78
CA SER A 140 1.35 -1.95 -19.04
C SER A 140 -0.01 -1.92 -18.34
N GLU A 141 -0.53 -3.08 -17.95
CA GLU A 141 -1.83 -3.21 -17.28
C GLU A 141 -1.73 -3.13 -15.75
N GLN A 142 -0.52 -3.20 -15.20
CA GLN A 142 -0.29 -3.13 -13.76
C GLN A 142 0.18 -1.74 -13.35
N VAL A 143 -0.34 -1.28 -12.21
CA VAL A 143 0.10 -0.01 -11.62
C VAL A 143 1.55 -0.14 -11.19
N ILE A 144 2.37 0.85 -11.53
CA ILE A 144 3.81 0.81 -11.29
C ILE A 144 4.10 0.77 -9.77
N PRO A 145 4.87 -0.24 -9.31
CA PRO A 145 5.41 -0.26 -7.95
C PRO A 145 6.31 0.95 -7.69
N MET A 146 6.19 1.56 -6.52
CA MET A 146 7.01 2.71 -6.12
C MET A 146 7.59 2.49 -4.73
N ILE A 147 8.81 2.97 -4.49
CA ILE A 147 9.50 2.86 -3.21
C ILE A 147 9.93 4.25 -2.71
N GLN A 148 10.00 4.39 -1.41
CA GLN A 148 10.74 5.48 -0.78
C GLN A 148 11.32 4.99 0.53
N GLU A 149 12.55 5.41 0.80
CA GLU A 149 13.16 5.23 2.10
C GLU A 149 13.34 6.59 2.80
N ILE A 150 12.99 6.64 4.08
CA ILE A 150 13.25 7.79 4.96
C ILE A 150 13.97 7.28 6.20
N LYS A 151 15.24 7.65 6.33
CA LYS A 151 16.11 7.26 7.46
C LYS A 151 16.08 8.29 8.58
N ASP A 152 16.59 7.87 9.73
CA ASP A 152 16.85 8.74 10.89
C ASP A 152 15.58 9.46 11.38
N VAL A 153 14.45 8.74 11.39
CA VAL A 153 13.14 9.27 11.79
C VAL A 153 12.88 8.97 13.27
N LYS A 154 12.62 10.00 14.06
CA LYS A 154 12.21 9.87 15.47
C LYS A 154 10.71 10.09 15.61
N VAL A 155 9.98 9.03 15.94
CA VAL A 155 8.53 9.09 16.22
C VAL A 155 8.31 9.65 17.62
N LEU A 156 7.45 10.68 17.72
CA LEU A 156 7.11 11.33 18.97
C LEU A 156 5.90 10.65 19.64
N SER A 157 5.86 10.73 20.97
CA SER A 157 4.78 10.14 21.75
C SER A 157 3.44 10.84 21.53
N GLY A 158 2.34 10.11 21.65
CA GLY A 158 1.00 10.70 21.70
C GLY A 158 0.54 11.34 20.39
N GLY A 159 1.14 10.96 19.26
CA GLY A 159 0.72 11.44 17.94
C GLY A 159 1.23 12.83 17.59
N GLN A 160 2.33 13.28 18.19
CA GLN A 160 2.95 14.59 17.90
C GLN A 160 3.74 14.61 16.57
N GLY A 161 3.60 13.58 15.73
CA GLY A 161 4.30 13.45 14.46
C GLY A 161 5.68 12.80 14.61
N ALA A 162 6.58 13.16 13.71
CA ALA A 162 7.94 12.64 13.65
C ALA A 162 8.96 13.75 13.44
N VAL A 163 10.17 13.56 13.98
CA VAL A 163 11.33 14.42 13.73
C VAL A 163 12.21 13.75 12.68
N LEU A 164 12.56 14.49 11.63
CA LEU A 164 13.43 14.03 10.55
C LEU A 164 14.91 14.32 10.86
N SER A 165 15.80 13.81 10.01
CA SER A 165 17.26 13.98 10.13
C SER A 165 17.72 15.45 10.12
N ASP A 166 16.92 16.35 9.57
CA ASP A 166 17.17 17.80 9.53
C ASP A 166 16.61 18.55 10.76
N ASN A 167 16.19 17.81 11.80
CA ASN A 167 15.54 18.28 13.01
C ASN A 167 14.17 18.95 12.79
N THR A 168 13.57 18.83 11.60
CA THR A 168 12.20 19.31 11.38
C THR A 168 11.20 18.34 11.98
N THR A 169 10.14 18.87 12.59
CA THR A 169 8.99 18.08 13.05
C THR A 169 7.90 18.14 12.00
N VAL A 170 7.42 16.97 11.57
CA VAL A 170 6.40 16.82 10.53
C VAL A 170 5.20 16.04 11.04
N ASP A 171 4.02 16.52 10.68
CA ASP A 171 2.74 15.83 10.83
C ASP A 171 1.77 16.38 9.78
N PRO A 172 1.44 15.64 8.70
CA PRO A 172 1.89 14.28 8.41
C PRO A 172 3.30 14.20 7.81
N LEU A 173 3.92 13.02 7.89
CA LEU A 173 5.12 12.64 7.15
C LEU A 173 4.78 12.54 5.65
N GLN A 174 5.22 13.53 4.86
CA GLN A 174 4.90 13.62 3.44
C GLN A 174 5.80 12.68 2.61
N LEU A 175 5.17 11.84 1.80
CA LEU A 175 5.88 10.94 0.89
C LEU A 175 6.17 11.60 -0.47
N ALA A 176 7.26 11.13 -1.06
CA ALA A 176 7.77 11.49 -2.37
C ALA A 176 8.23 10.19 -3.06
N LEU A 177 7.27 9.31 -3.34
CA LEU A 177 7.50 7.97 -3.88
C LEU A 177 8.25 8.00 -5.23
N GLU A 178 9.23 7.12 -5.37
CA GLU A 178 10.02 6.91 -6.58
C GLU A 178 9.62 5.62 -7.29
N ARG A 179 9.50 5.64 -8.62
CA ARG A 179 9.09 4.46 -9.38
C ARG A 179 10.19 3.42 -9.50
N LEU A 180 9.80 2.15 -9.41
CA LEU A 180 10.69 1.02 -9.66
C LEU A 180 10.77 0.62 -11.15
N ALA A 181 9.87 1.15 -12.00
CA ALA A 181 9.86 0.89 -13.43
C ALA A 181 9.48 2.11 -14.28
N VAL A 182 9.76 1.99 -15.57
CA VAL A 182 9.45 3.00 -16.59
C VAL A 182 8.45 2.42 -17.58
N ARG A 183 7.41 3.18 -17.93
CA ARG A 183 6.51 2.86 -19.06
C ARG A 183 6.96 3.61 -20.31
N ILE A 184 7.00 2.91 -21.44
CA ILE A 184 7.34 3.48 -22.75
C ILE A 184 6.11 3.34 -23.64
N ASP A 185 5.48 4.46 -23.97
CA ASP A 185 4.34 4.51 -24.89
C ASP A 185 4.85 4.90 -26.29
N VAL A 186 4.75 3.98 -27.26
CA VAL A 186 5.17 4.21 -28.65
C VAL A 186 3.95 4.54 -29.50
N PHE A 187 3.88 5.76 -30.00
CA PHE A 187 2.85 6.20 -30.94
C PHE A 187 3.40 6.14 -32.36
N TYR A 188 2.75 5.37 -33.23
CA TYR A 188 3.05 5.39 -34.66
C TYR A 188 2.10 6.35 -35.38
N ALA A 189 2.64 7.45 -35.89
CA ALA A 189 1.90 8.35 -36.77
C ALA A 189 2.12 7.93 -38.23
N GLY A 190 1.27 7.02 -38.73
CA GLY A 190 1.20 6.70 -40.14
C GLY A 190 0.27 7.67 -40.86
N THR A 191 0.76 8.38 -41.87
CA THR A 191 -0.09 9.20 -42.74
C THR A 191 -0.75 8.30 -43.78
N CYS A 192 -2.02 7.97 -43.61
CA CYS A 192 -2.81 7.34 -44.67
C CYS A 192 -3.19 8.40 -45.71
N ILE A 193 -2.56 8.36 -46.88
CA ILE A 193 -2.98 9.13 -48.06
C ILE A 193 -3.45 8.11 -49.11
N PHE A 194 -4.72 8.18 -49.50
CA PHE A 194 -5.32 7.30 -50.52
C PHE A 194 -5.17 5.78 -50.32
N GLY A 195 -5.35 5.27 -49.09
CA GLY A 195 -5.59 3.84 -48.86
C GLY A 195 -4.42 2.90 -49.10
N ILE A 196 -3.19 3.40 -49.23
CA ILE A 196 -1.97 2.58 -49.23
C ILE A 196 -1.14 2.98 -48.02
N CYS A 197 -0.97 2.06 -47.07
CA CYS A 197 -0.07 2.24 -45.94
C CYS A 197 1.28 1.62 -46.32
N GLY A 198 2.27 2.46 -46.60
CA GLY A 198 3.65 2.02 -46.88
C GLY A 198 4.47 1.97 -45.60
N MET A 199 5.34 0.96 -45.49
CA MET A 199 6.40 0.88 -44.47
C MET A 199 7.47 1.96 -44.69
#